data_AF-A0A9P1HUF2-F1
#
_entry.id   AF-A0A9P1HUF2-F1
#
_cell.length_a   1.000
_cell.length_b   1.000
_cell.length_c   1.000
_cell.angle_alpha   90.00
_cell.angle_beta   90.00
_cell.angle_gamma   90.00
#
_symmetry.space_group_name_H-M   'P 1'
#
loop_
_entity.id
_entity.type
_entity.pdbx_description
1 polymer ?
#
loop_
_entity_poly.entity_id
_entity_poly.type
_entity_poly.pdbx_seq_one_letter_code
_entity_poly.pdbx_strand_id
1 'polypeptide(L)'
;MDIYTSISDYKIPIRIINLPCSNTEYRPILQHFISNEDNFIKTVQSYFRVPSDTNLKIRLQLKDGTLEDLDYKWEIRILSYFKKMLEMERVLWCLSTLGGAYSAMGDYDKDYAETAAQISKNQLALALEIGDIALVARCHLYLALSDAQRGLHRKAVNTVKMIYHWANINSEDLVIRCSTGVFNKIVSIRMNMMKHTTKCCE
;
A
#
# COMPACT_ATOMS: atom_id res chain seq x y z
N MET A 1 -4.15 -29.26 -2.29
CA MET A 1 -5.48 -28.98 -1.70
C MET A 1 -6.47 -29.58 -2.67
N ASP A 2 -6.95 -30.79 -2.38
CA ASP A 2 -7.85 -31.53 -3.25
C ASP A 2 -9.29 -31.13 -2.95
N ILE A 3 -10.04 -30.78 -3.99
CA ILE A 3 -11.49 -30.65 -3.95
C ILE A 3 -12.01 -31.31 -5.23
N TYR A 4 -12.70 -32.44 -5.10
CA TYR A 4 -14.11 -32.61 -5.50
C TYR A 4 -14.59 -34.06 -5.31
N THR A 5 -15.59 -34.17 -4.43
CA THR A 5 -16.81 -35.00 -4.45
C THR A 5 -16.78 -36.45 -4.95
N SER A 6 -17.18 -37.35 -4.03
CA SER A 6 -17.70 -38.68 -4.35
C SER A 6 -19.07 -38.61 -5.02
N ILE A 7 -19.24 -39.36 -6.11
CA ILE A 7 -20.52 -39.96 -6.52
C ILE A 7 -20.22 -41.43 -6.81
N SER A 8 -21.03 -42.31 -6.23
CA SER A 8 -20.95 -43.76 -6.34
C SER A 8 -21.40 -44.26 -7.71
N ASP A 9 -21.05 -45.53 -7.96
CA ASP A 9 -21.70 -46.48 -8.86
C ASP A 9 -21.08 -46.68 -10.25
N TYR A 10 -20.89 -47.98 -10.55
CA TYR A 10 -20.06 -48.61 -11.59
C TYR A 10 -18.55 -48.60 -11.31
N LYS A 11 -18.05 -49.73 -10.79
CA LYS A 11 -16.63 -50.13 -10.90
C LYS A 11 -16.28 -50.36 -12.38
N ILE A 12 -16.26 -49.30 -13.18
CA ILE A 12 -15.62 -49.36 -14.49
C ILE A 12 -14.11 -49.36 -14.20
N PRO A 13 -13.35 -50.36 -14.65
CA PRO A 13 -11.91 -50.36 -14.46
C PRO A 13 -11.31 -49.15 -15.18
N ILE A 14 -10.91 -48.13 -14.40
CA ILE A 14 -10.21 -46.96 -14.94
C ILE A 14 -8.74 -47.33 -15.09
N ARG A 15 -8.24 -47.29 -16.33
CA ARG A 15 -6.80 -47.47 -16.58
C ARG A 15 -6.10 -46.13 -16.43
N ILE A 16 -5.17 -46.06 -15.47
CA ILE A 16 -4.35 -44.86 -15.24
C ILE A 16 -3.04 -45.01 -16.01
N ILE A 17 -2.75 -44.06 -16.89
CA ILE A 17 -1.46 -43.97 -17.58
C ILE A 17 -0.70 -42.78 -17.00
N ASN A 18 0.45 -43.06 -16.39
CA ASN A 18 1.37 -42.02 -15.95
C ASN A 18 2.36 -41.73 -17.09
N LEU A 19 2.30 -40.52 -17.62
CA LEU A 19 3.18 -40.03 -18.68
C LEU A 19 4.20 -39.07 -18.05
N PRO A 20 5.45 -39.50 -17.83
CA PRO A 20 6.47 -38.58 -17.38
C PRO A 20 6.83 -37.63 -18.53
N CYS A 21 6.68 -36.33 -18.34
CA CYS A 21 7.01 -35.30 -19.34
C CYS A 21 7.90 -34.21 -18.75
N SER A 22 8.72 -33.56 -19.57
CA SER A 22 9.45 -32.35 -19.19
C SER A 22 8.61 -31.09 -19.42
N ASN A 23 9.03 -29.95 -18.87
CA ASN A 23 8.36 -28.65 -19.08
C ASN A 23 8.21 -28.28 -20.56
N THR A 24 9.18 -28.63 -21.41
CA THR A 24 9.15 -28.36 -22.85
C THR A 24 8.16 -29.24 -23.60
N GLU A 25 7.89 -30.45 -23.09
CA GLU A 25 6.96 -31.41 -23.67
C GLU A 25 5.51 -31.19 -23.17
N TYR A 26 5.34 -30.62 -21.97
CA TYR A 26 4.03 -30.39 -21.38
C TYR A 26 3.10 -29.54 -22.27
N ARG A 27 3.60 -28.40 -22.75
CA ARG A 27 2.80 -27.44 -23.52
C ARG A 27 2.35 -28.01 -24.88
N PRO A 28 3.21 -28.66 -25.69
CA PRO A 28 2.79 -29.36 -26.90
C PRO A 28 1.77 -30.48 -26.64
N ILE A 29 1.94 -31.28 -25.58
CA ILE A 29 1.02 -32.37 -25.25
C ILE A 29 -0.36 -31.82 -24.89
N LEU A 30 -0.43 -30.79 -24.04
CA LEU A 30 -1.69 -30.12 -23.72
C LEU A 30 -2.34 -29.50 -24.95
N GLN A 31 -1.55 -28.84 -25.80
CA GLN A 31 -2.07 -28.18 -26.98
C GLN A 31 -2.63 -29.19 -27.99
N HIS A 32 -2.00 -30.35 -28.12
CA HIS A 32 -2.52 -31.42 -28.96
C HIS A 32 -3.83 -32.00 -28.42
N PHE A 33 -3.94 -32.21 -27.11
CA PHE A 33 -5.19 -32.63 -26.46
C PHE A 33 -6.32 -31.60 -26.68
N ILE A 34 -6.06 -30.32 -26.44
CA ILE A 34 -7.04 -29.23 -26.62
C ILE A 34 -7.48 -29.12 -28.08
N SER A 35 -6.56 -29.33 -29.03
CA SER A 35 -6.84 -29.15 -30.46
C SER A 35 -7.61 -30.33 -31.07
N ASN A 36 -7.41 -31.56 -30.59
CA ASN A 36 -8.11 -32.75 -31.08
C ASN A 36 -8.11 -33.89 -30.06
N GLU A 37 -9.06 -33.84 -29.13
CA GLU A 37 -9.19 -34.80 -28.02
C GLU A 37 -9.38 -36.24 -28.51
N ASP A 38 -10.29 -36.48 -29.46
CA ASP A 38 -10.60 -37.84 -29.96
C ASP A 38 -9.38 -38.51 -30.60
N ASN A 39 -8.63 -37.76 -31.41
CA ASN A 39 -7.43 -38.29 -32.04
C ASN A 39 -6.33 -38.55 -31.00
N PHE A 40 -6.16 -37.62 -30.06
CA PHE A 40 -5.21 -37.78 -28.96
C PHE A 40 -5.50 -39.04 -28.13
N ILE A 41 -6.75 -39.25 -27.73
CA ILE A 41 -7.18 -40.42 -26.96
C ILE A 41 -6.92 -41.71 -27.76
N LYS A 42 -7.26 -41.75 -29.06
CA LYS A 42 -6.97 -42.91 -29.92
C LYS A 42 -5.47 -43.20 -30.04
N THR A 43 -4.65 -42.16 -30.20
CA THR A 43 -3.18 -42.29 -30.22
C THR A 43 -2.65 -42.85 -28.91
N VAL A 44 -3.11 -42.35 -27.77
CA VAL A 44 -2.70 -42.86 -26.46
C VAL A 44 -3.18 -44.30 -26.24
N GLN A 45 -4.42 -44.62 -26.58
CA GLN A 45 -4.98 -45.97 -26.47
C GLN A 45 -4.21 -46.98 -27.32
N SER A 46 -3.90 -46.65 -28.58
CA SER A 46 -3.11 -47.50 -29.46
C SER A 46 -1.68 -47.71 -28.96
N TYR A 47 -1.01 -46.65 -28.49
CA TYR A 47 0.36 -46.71 -27.99
C TYR A 47 0.47 -47.58 -26.73
N PHE A 48 -0.44 -47.41 -25.77
CA PHE A 48 -0.44 -48.15 -24.50
C PHE A 48 -1.26 -49.45 -24.51
N ARG A 49 -1.79 -49.83 -25.69
CA ARG A 49 -2.63 -51.02 -25.89
C ARG A 49 -3.78 -51.05 -24.89
N VAL A 50 -4.52 -49.94 -24.82
CA VAL A 50 -5.74 -49.80 -24.00
C VAL A 50 -6.95 -49.99 -24.91
N PRO A 51 -7.87 -50.91 -24.58
CA PRO A 51 -9.12 -51.07 -25.31
C PRO A 51 -9.97 -49.78 -25.33
N SER A 52 -10.67 -49.54 -26.44
CA SER A 52 -11.43 -48.30 -26.65
C SER A 52 -12.64 -48.13 -25.73
N ASP A 53 -13.13 -49.21 -25.13
CA ASP A 53 -14.24 -49.28 -24.16
C ASP A 53 -13.79 -49.05 -22.71
N THR A 54 -12.49 -48.85 -22.47
CA THR A 54 -11.93 -48.62 -21.13
C THR A 54 -11.89 -47.14 -20.79
N ASN A 55 -12.43 -46.76 -19.63
CA ASN A 55 -12.27 -45.41 -19.10
C ASN A 55 -10.79 -45.10 -18.84
N LEU A 56 -10.27 -44.08 -19.52
CA LEU A 56 -8.86 -43.72 -19.49
C LEU A 56 -8.63 -42.49 -18.62
N LYS A 57 -7.68 -42.58 -17.69
CA LYS A 57 -7.16 -41.42 -16.95
C LYS A 57 -5.69 -41.22 -17.27
N ILE A 58 -5.38 -40.14 -17.98
CA ILE A 58 -4.00 -39.76 -18.31
C ILE A 58 -3.50 -38.81 -17.22
N ARG A 59 -2.43 -39.20 -16.54
CA ARG A 59 -1.73 -38.35 -15.57
C ARG A 59 -0.39 -37.93 -16.18
N LEU A 60 -0.29 -36.65 -16.54
CA LEU A 60 0.98 -36.04 -16.90
C LEU A 60 1.78 -35.82 -15.61
N GLN A 61 2.94 -36.46 -15.49
CA GLN A 61 3.86 -36.28 -14.38
C GLN A 61 5.03 -35.46 -14.89
N LEU A 62 5.09 -34.18 -14.50
CA LEU A 62 6.26 -33.39 -14.84
C LEU A 62 7.46 -33.99 -14.09
N LYS A 63 8.45 -34.51 -14.84
CA LYS A 63 9.72 -35.00 -14.28
C LYS A 63 10.40 -33.79 -13.68
N ASP A 64 10.29 -33.65 -12.36
CA ASP A 64 10.81 -32.55 -11.56
C ASP A 64 11.04 -31.33 -12.44
N GLY A 65 9.93 -30.79 -12.95
CA GLY A 65 9.94 -29.39 -13.29
C GLY A 65 10.42 -28.76 -12.01
N THR A 66 11.65 -28.21 -12.01
CA THR A 66 11.96 -27.15 -11.08
C THR A 66 10.71 -26.31 -11.13
N LEU A 67 9.90 -26.33 -10.06
CA LEU A 67 9.03 -25.21 -9.74
C LEU A 67 9.93 -24.05 -10.12
N GLU A 68 9.60 -23.35 -11.21
CA GLU A 68 10.38 -22.21 -11.68
C GLU A 68 10.81 -21.50 -10.40
N ASP A 69 12.11 -21.26 -10.22
CA ASP A 69 12.74 -20.89 -8.94
C ASP A 69 12.11 -19.58 -8.44
N LEU A 70 10.86 -19.68 -8.00
CA LEU A 70 9.95 -18.62 -7.66
C LEU A 70 10.59 -18.11 -6.39
N ASP A 71 11.09 -16.90 -6.48
CA ASP A 71 11.90 -16.37 -5.40
C ASP A 71 10.97 -15.98 -4.23
N TYR A 72 10.51 -17.01 -3.52
CA TYR A 72 9.70 -16.91 -2.32
C TYR A 72 10.41 -16.06 -1.26
N LYS A 73 11.76 -15.99 -1.29
CA LYS A 73 12.52 -15.11 -0.39
C LYS A 73 12.28 -13.65 -0.76
N TRP A 74 12.32 -13.30 -2.04
CA TRP A 74 11.96 -11.96 -2.52
C TRP A 74 10.47 -11.65 -2.35
N GLU A 75 9.58 -12.63 -2.56
CA GLU A 75 8.16 -12.46 -2.30
C GLU A 75 7.91 -12.07 -0.84
N ILE A 76 8.47 -12.82 0.11
CA ILE A 76 8.33 -12.54 1.55
C ILE A 76 8.93 -11.16 1.89
N ARG A 77 10.08 -10.81 1.33
CA ARG A 77 10.72 -9.50 1.54
C ARG A 77 9.82 -8.38 1.03
N ILE A 78 9.41 -8.43 -0.24
CA ILE A 78 8.55 -7.40 -0.86
C ILE A 78 7.24 -7.28 -0.09
N LEU A 79 6.60 -8.41 0.26
CA LEU A 79 5.37 -8.41 1.04
C LEU A 79 5.57 -7.77 2.42
N SER A 80 6.71 -8.00 3.08
CA SER A 80 7.01 -7.36 4.37
C SER A 80 7.17 -5.84 4.24
N TYR A 81 7.86 -5.36 3.19
CA TYR A 81 7.98 -3.92 2.90
C TYR A 81 6.64 -3.30 2.58
N PHE A 82 5.83 -3.95 1.74
CA PHE A 82 4.52 -3.47 1.34
C PHE A 82 3.57 -3.37 2.55
N LYS A 83 3.53 -4.40 3.40
CA LYS A 83 2.77 -4.38 4.66
C LYS A 83 3.23 -3.24 5.57
N LYS A 84 4.53 -3.05 5.72
CA LYS A 84 5.07 -1.94 6.52
C LYS A 84 4.62 -0.59 5.96
N MET A 85 4.71 -0.39 4.64
CA MET A 85 4.25 0.84 4.00
C MET A 85 2.77 1.12 4.24
N LEU A 86 1.91 0.12 4.06
CA LEU A 86 0.47 0.26 4.30
C LEU A 86 0.16 0.64 5.76
N GLU A 87 0.85 0.03 6.73
CA GLU A 87 0.67 0.38 8.14
C GLU A 87 1.13 1.81 8.44
N MET A 88 2.26 2.25 7.89
CA MET A 88 2.74 3.62 8.08
C MET A 88 1.77 4.64 7.45
N GLU A 89 1.24 4.35 6.26
CA GLU A 89 0.25 5.21 5.57
C GLU A 89 -1.06 5.29 6.37
N ARG A 90 -1.55 4.15 6.88
CA ARG A 90 -2.72 4.09 7.77
C ARG A 90 -2.51 4.97 9.01
N VAL A 91 -1.35 4.86 9.66
CA VAL A 91 -1.02 5.68 10.84
C VAL A 91 -0.98 7.17 10.48
N LEU A 92 -0.40 7.54 9.35
CA LEU A 92 -0.37 8.93 8.88
C LEU A 92 -1.76 9.52 8.66
N TRP A 93 -2.70 8.75 8.10
CA TRP A 93 -4.09 9.19 7.95
C TRP A 93 -4.75 9.43 9.30
N CYS A 94 -4.60 8.50 10.25
CA CYS A 94 -5.13 8.67 11.60
C CYS A 94 -4.54 9.91 12.30
N LEU A 95 -3.22 10.10 12.22
CA LEU A 95 -2.55 11.26 12.80
C LEU A 95 -2.96 12.57 12.13
N SER A 96 -3.27 12.58 10.83
CA SER A 96 -3.71 13.77 10.12
C SER A 96 -5.09 14.23 10.58
N THR A 97 -6.03 13.29 10.74
CA THR A 97 -7.37 13.59 11.27
C THR A 97 -7.29 14.07 12.73
N LEU A 98 -6.55 13.35 13.57
CA LEU A 98 -6.40 13.69 14.98
C LEU A 98 -5.67 15.04 15.15
N GLY A 99 -4.59 15.24 14.42
CA GLY A 99 -3.82 16.49 14.41
C GLY A 99 -4.64 17.68 13.94
N GLY A 100 -5.49 17.51 12.93
CA GLY A 100 -6.45 18.53 12.50
C GLY A 100 -7.44 18.94 13.61
N ALA A 101 -7.99 17.96 14.33
CA ALA A 101 -8.90 18.22 15.45
C ALA A 101 -8.21 18.96 16.61
N TYR A 102 -7.03 18.50 17.04
CA TYR A 102 -6.24 19.18 18.08
C TYR A 102 -5.77 20.56 17.64
N SER A 103 -5.39 20.73 16.37
CA SER A 103 -5.04 22.03 15.81
C SER A 103 -6.23 22.99 15.85
N ALA A 104 -7.44 22.55 15.51
CA ALA A 104 -8.65 23.38 15.62
C ALA A 104 -8.93 23.80 17.07
N MET A 105 -8.76 22.89 18.05
CA MET A 105 -8.90 23.22 19.47
C MET A 105 -7.75 24.10 19.99
N GLY A 106 -6.58 24.05 19.35
CA GLY A 106 -5.40 24.83 19.66
C GLY A 106 -5.57 26.35 19.52
N ASP A 107 -6.59 26.80 18.78
CA ASP A 107 -6.96 28.21 18.70
C ASP A 107 -7.53 28.77 20.01
N TYR A 108 -8.04 27.89 20.88
CA TYR A 108 -8.69 28.25 22.14
C TYR A 108 -7.84 27.90 23.36
N ASP A 109 -7.05 26.82 23.26
CA ASP A 109 -6.23 26.30 24.35
C ASP A 109 -4.82 25.91 23.86
N LYS A 110 -3.80 26.41 24.56
CA LYS A 110 -2.41 26.13 24.22
C LYS A 110 -2.01 24.68 24.46
N ASP A 111 -2.68 23.95 25.36
CA ASP A 111 -2.37 22.55 25.64
C ASP A 111 -2.76 21.66 24.45
N TYR A 112 -3.87 21.99 23.78
CA TYR A 112 -4.23 21.34 22.52
C TYR A 112 -3.25 21.70 21.39
N ALA A 113 -2.75 22.93 21.36
CA ALA A 113 -1.70 23.31 20.40
C ALA A 113 -0.37 22.56 20.64
N GLU A 114 0.00 22.29 21.89
CA GLU A 114 1.17 21.44 22.22
C GLU A 114 0.94 19.99 21.76
N THR A 115 -0.27 19.46 21.99
CA THR A 115 -0.63 18.11 21.55
C THR A 115 -0.60 17.99 20.01
N ALA A 116 -1.12 19.00 19.31
CA ALA A 116 -1.03 19.08 17.84
C ALA A 116 0.42 19.12 17.35
N ALA A 117 1.31 19.83 18.08
CA ALA A 117 2.73 19.85 17.76
C ALA A 117 3.37 18.46 17.93
N GLN A 118 3.03 17.73 19.00
CA GLN A 118 3.56 16.38 19.22
C GLN A 118 3.07 15.39 18.16
N ILE A 119 1.80 15.46 17.77
CA ILE A 119 1.26 14.68 16.65
C ILE A 119 2.03 15.00 15.36
N SER A 120 2.25 16.28 15.07
CA SER A 120 2.99 16.71 13.87
C SER A 120 4.44 16.23 13.86
N LYS A 121 5.10 16.13 15.03
CA LYS A 121 6.45 15.53 15.14
C LYS A 121 6.43 14.03 14.81
N ASN A 122 5.42 13.31 15.27
CA ASN A 122 5.26 11.90 14.95
C ASN A 122 5.00 11.70 13.45
N GLN A 123 4.18 12.57 12.84
CA GLN A 123 3.97 12.57 11.39
C GLN A 123 5.27 12.87 10.62
N LEU A 124 6.08 13.82 11.10
CA LEU A 124 7.36 14.14 10.49
C LEU A 124 8.33 12.95 10.51
N ALA A 125 8.41 12.22 11.63
CA ALA A 125 9.25 11.02 11.73
C ALA A 125 8.83 9.95 10.71
N LEU A 126 7.52 9.69 10.58
CA LEU A 126 6.99 8.75 9.59
C LEU A 126 7.20 9.22 8.15
N ALA A 127 7.03 10.52 7.88
CA ALA A 127 7.25 11.09 6.55
C ALA A 127 8.70 10.95 6.09
N LEU A 128 9.65 11.16 7.00
CA LEU A 128 11.08 10.93 6.75
C LEU A 128 11.38 9.45 6.50
N GLU A 129 10.72 8.55 7.24
CA GLU A 129 10.89 7.10 7.05
C GLU A 129 10.34 6.61 5.71
N ILE A 130 9.21 7.15 5.25
CA ILE A 130 8.63 6.85 3.94
C ILE A 130 9.43 7.51 2.80
N GLY A 131 10.10 8.63 3.07
CA GLY A 131 10.82 9.41 2.07
C GLY A 131 9.92 10.38 1.27
N ASP A 132 8.73 10.71 1.78
CA ASP A 132 7.83 11.69 1.15
C ASP A 132 8.21 13.12 1.57
N ILE A 133 9.00 13.78 0.73
CA ILE A 133 9.50 15.15 0.95
C ILE A 133 8.37 16.19 1.00
N ALA A 134 7.28 15.99 0.25
CA ALA A 134 6.15 16.91 0.23
C ALA A 134 5.36 16.79 1.55
N LEU A 135 5.22 15.57 2.08
CA LEU A 135 4.65 15.35 3.41
C LEU A 135 5.55 15.90 4.52
N VAL A 136 6.88 15.76 4.43
CA VAL A 136 7.82 16.38 5.37
C VAL A 136 7.60 17.90 5.42
N ALA A 137 7.50 18.55 4.25
CA ALA A 137 7.23 19.97 4.16
C ALA A 137 5.89 20.37 4.82
N ARG A 138 4.82 19.58 4.59
CA ARG A 138 3.52 19.78 5.26
C ARG A 138 3.61 19.62 6.78
N CYS A 139 4.35 18.65 7.30
CA CYS A 139 4.53 18.48 8.73
C CYS A 139 5.22 19.70 9.38
N HIS A 140 6.18 20.32 8.69
CA HIS A 140 6.77 21.58 9.14
C HIS A 140 5.76 22.74 9.17
N LEU A 141 4.82 22.78 8.23
CA LEU A 141 3.72 23.77 8.25
C LEU A 141 2.77 23.54 9.43
N TYR A 142 2.46 22.28 9.78
CA TYR A 142 1.63 21.96 10.95
C TYR A 142 2.32 22.37 12.25
N LEU A 143 3.62 22.11 12.38
CA LEU A 143 4.43 22.59 13.50
C LEU A 143 4.45 24.12 13.59
N ALA A 144 4.56 24.81 12.45
CA ALA A 144 4.51 26.28 12.39
C ALA A 144 3.15 26.81 12.87
N LEU A 145 2.06 26.14 12.51
CA LEU A 145 0.73 26.51 12.99
C LEU A 145 0.62 26.35 14.51
N SER A 146 1.08 25.24 15.07
CA SER A 146 1.12 25.04 16.53
C SER A 146 2.02 26.06 17.25
N ASP A 147 3.18 26.39 16.67
CA ASP A 147 4.05 27.47 17.18
C ASP A 147 3.30 28.79 17.25
N ALA A 148 2.53 29.16 16.22
CA ALA A 148 1.75 30.39 16.20
C ALA A 148 0.63 30.40 17.25
N GLN A 149 -0.12 29.29 17.39
CA GLN A 149 -1.16 29.12 18.42
C GLN A 149 -0.60 29.30 19.84
N ARG A 150 0.67 28.90 20.04
CA ARG A 150 1.40 29.08 21.31
C ARG A 150 2.00 30.46 21.50
N GLY A 151 1.89 31.35 20.51
CA GLY A 151 2.40 32.73 20.55
C GLY A 151 3.75 32.93 19.88
N LEU A 152 4.38 31.89 19.33
CA LEU A 152 5.70 31.94 18.67
C LEU A 152 5.62 32.39 17.20
N HIS A 153 4.89 33.49 16.96
CA HIS A 153 4.52 33.96 15.61
C HIS A 153 5.72 34.18 14.68
N ARG A 154 6.82 34.76 15.18
CA ARG A 154 8.00 35.04 14.36
C ARG A 154 8.62 33.75 13.81
N LYS A 155 8.75 32.74 14.68
CA LYS A 155 9.27 31.41 14.31
C LYS A 155 8.36 30.77 13.27
N ALA A 156 7.05 30.77 13.52
CA ALA A 156 6.04 30.21 12.62
C ALA A 156 6.09 30.84 11.22
N VAL A 157 6.12 32.18 11.12
CA VAL A 157 6.20 32.88 9.83
C VAL A 157 7.48 32.55 9.08
N ASN A 158 8.62 32.47 9.78
CA ASN A 158 9.89 32.13 9.15
C ASN A 158 9.86 30.71 8.56
N THR A 159 9.34 29.73 9.32
CA THR A 159 9.17 28.36 8.84
C THR A 159 8.27 28.32 7.60
N VAL A 160 7.11 28.98 7.63
CA VAL A 160 6.19 29.00 6.48
C VAL A 160 6.84 29.62 5.23
N LYS A 161 7.59 30.73 5.39
CA LYS A 161 8.31 31.35 4.27
C LYS A 161 9.36 30.42 3.65
N MET A 162 10.11 29.72 4.49
CA MET A 162 11.13 28.77 4.05
C MET A 162 10.48 27.62 3.27
N ILE A 163 9.40 27.04 3.79
CA ILE A 163 8.68 25.95 3.12
C ILE A 163 8.01 26.44 1.82
N TYR A 164 7.40 27.62 1.82
CA TYR A 164 6.81 28.21 0.63
C TYR A 164 7.86 28.40 -0.48
N HIS A 165 9.03 28.94 -0.14
CA HIS A 165 10.11 29.13 -1.11
C HIS A 165 10.62 27.81 -1.68
N TRP A 166 10.87 26.82 -0.80
CA TRP A 166 11.24 25.48 -1.22
C TRP A 166 10.18 24.86 -2.15
N ALA A 167 8.90 25.00 -1.81
CA ALA A 167 7.81 24.44 -2.61
C ALA A 167 7.69 25.10 -3.99
N ASN A 168 7.95 26.40 -4.10
CA ASN A 168 7.99 27.07 -5.41
C ASN A 168 9.15 26.59 -6.28
N ILE A 169 10.33 26.37 -5.70
CA ILE A 169 11.49 25.86 -6.44
C ILE A 169 11.21 24.44 -6.98
N ASN A 170 10.54 23.62 -6.19
CA ASN A 170 10.27 22.22 -6.52
C ASN A 170 8.91 22.02 -7.23
N SER A 171 8.18 23.09 -7.55
CA SER A 171 6.84 23.04 -8.17
C SER A 171 5.81 22.18 -7.40
N GLU A 172 5.87 22.24 -6.07
CA GLU A 172 5.01 21.48 -5.16
C GLU A 172 3.70 22.23 -4.87
N ASP A 173 2.79 22.23 -5.84
CA ASP A 173 1.54 23.02 -5.82
C ASP A 173 0.69 22.84 -4.54
N LEU A 174 0.60 21.60 -4.05
CA LEU A 174 -0.15 21.33 -2.82
C LEU A 174 0.50 22.01 -1.61
N VAL A 175 1.83 21.92 -1.50
CA VAL A 175 2.60 22.53 -0.39
C VAL A 175 2.55 24.05 -0.47
N ILE A 176 2.55 24.63 -1.68
CA ILE A 176 2.35 26.07 -1.91
C ILE A 176 0.98 26.49 -1.34
N ARG A 177 -0.10 25.79 -1.71
CA ARG A 177 -1.46 26.09 -1.20
C ARG A 177 -1.55 25.94 0.32
N CYS A 178 -0.98 24.86 0.88
CA CYS A 178 -0.93 24.66 2.33
C CYS A 178 -0.17 25.79 3.03
N SER A 179 0.96 26.23 2.48
CA SER A 179 1.77 27.32 3.03
C SER A 179 0.98 28.63 3.08
N THR A 180 0.27 28.97 2.00
CA THR A 180 -0.60 30.15 1.95
C THR A 180 -1.74 30.06 2.97
N GLY A 181 -2.38 28.90 3.08
CA GLY A 181 -3.45 28.65 4.06
C GLY A 181 -2.97 28.82 5.50
N VAL A 182 -1.83 28.20 5.83
CA VAL A 182 -1.22 28.31 7.17
C VAL A 182 -0.78 29.75 7.45
N PHE A 183 -0.19 30.45 6.49
CA PHE A 183 0.17 31.86 6.65
C PHE A 183 -1.06 32.72 7.01
N ASN A 184 -2.15 32.58 6.27
CA ASN A 184 -3.39 33.31 6.53
C ASN A 184 -3.95 32.99 7.93
N LYS A 185 -3.87 31.72 8.35
CA LYS A 185 -4.28 31.29 9.69
C LYS A 185 -3.42 31.93 10.79
N ILE A 186 -2.09 31.97 10.62
CA ILE A 186 -1.16 32.63 11.55
C ILE A 186 -1.49 34.12 11.69
N VAL A 187 -1.77 34.80 10.58
CA VAL A 187 -2.17 36.22 10.58
C VAL A 187 -3.47 36.42 11.38
N SER A 188 -4.47 35.56 11.17
CA SER A 188 -5.74 35.58 11.90
C SER A 188 -5.55 35.37 13.40
N ILE A 189 -4.75 34.38 13.80
CA ILE A 189 -4.41 34.10 15.21
C ILE A 189 -3.77 35.34 15.86
N ARG A 190 -2.81 35.95 15.18
CA ARG A 190 -2.14 37.16 15.67
C ARG A 190 -3.11 38.33 15.85
N MET A 191 -4.02 38.54 14.90
CA MET A 191 -5.04 39.59 15.00
C MET A 191 -5.99 39.36 16.18
N ASN A 192 -6.41 38.12 16.41
CA ASN A 192 -7.28 37.79 17.54
C ASN A 192 -6.58 38.02 18.87
N MET A 193 -5.31 37.63 19.01
CA MET A 193 -4.54 37.92 20.23
C MET A 193 -4.46 39.42 20.51
N MET A 194 -4.16 40.26 19.50
CA MET A 194 -4.06 41.72 19.69
C MET A 194 -5.38 42.37 20.15
N LYS A 195 -6.54 41.85 19.70
CA LYS A 195 -7.86 42.35 20.12
C LYS A 195 -8.20 42.00 21.57
N HIS A 196 -7.71 40.87 22.07
CA HIS A 196 -7.93 40.49 23.47
C HIS A 196 -7.06 41.31 24.42
N THR A 197 -5.83 41.67 24.03
CA THR A 197 -4.94 42.50 24.86
C THR A 197 -5.45 43.93 25.04
N THR A 198 -6.10 44.51 24.01
CA THR A 198 -6.62 45.88 24.12
C THR A 198 -7.89 45.99 24.96
N LYS A 199 -8.68 44.92 25.11
CA LYS A 199 -9.91 44.91 25.93
C LYS A 199 -9.69 44.77 27.44
N CYS A 200 -8.51 44.36 27.90
CA CYS A 200 -8.20 44.23 29.34
C CYS A 200 -7.59 45.50 29.95
N CYS A 201 -7.39 46.56 29.16
CA CYS A 201 -6.82 47.84 29.60
C CYS A 201 -7.88 48.96 29.71
N GLU A 202 -9.17 48.64 29.57
CA GLU A 202 -10.32 49.51 29.84
C GLU A 202 -11.05 49.01 31.09
#